data_AF-A0A8S9PNQ8-F1
#
_entry.id   AF-A0A8S9PNQ8-F1
#
_cell.length_a   1.000
_cell.length_b   1.000
_cell.length_c   1.000
_cell.angle_alpha   90.00
_cell.angle_beta   90.00
_cell.angle_gamma   90.00
#
_symmetry.space_group_name_H-M   'P 1'
#
loop_
_entity.id
_entity.type
_entity.pdbx_description
1 polymer ?
#
loop_
_entity_poly.entity_id
_entity_poly.type
_entity_poly.pdbx_seq_one_letter_code
_entity_poly.pdbx_strand_id
1 'polypeptide(L)'
;MLFGGSASTFTLLEWTMTELKRHPKCMKKLQDEIRSVQPHNSYVSEKEAEKMNYLNVVIKEALRLHPPGRRKCPGIGLAIALAEVTLANLVNRFDWRIEVGPLGDDKHYLDEASSIDVCRKFPLFAFHLFLNST
;
A
#
# COMPACT_ATOMS: atom_id res chain seq x y z
N MET A 1 14.54 14.82 -12.03
CA MET A 1 13.11 14.59 -11.64
C MET A 1 12.80 13.12 -11.34
N LEU A 2 13.34 12.14 -12.08
CA LEU A 2 13.03 10.70 -11.89
C LEU A 2 13.38 10.16 -10.48
N PHE A 3 14.59 10.40 -9.96
CA PHE A 3 15.02 9.84 -8.67
C PHE A 3 14.21 10.32 -7.45
N GLY A 4 13.76 11.59 -7.43
CA GLY A 4 12.98 12.12 -6.29
C GLY A 4 11.52 11.65 -6.24
N GLY A 5 10.94 11.26 -7.38
CA GLY A 5 9.55 10.79 -7.47
C GLY A 5 9.40 9.30 -7.18
N SER A 6 10.35 8.48 -7.68
CA SER A 6 10.29 7.02 -7.53
C SER A 6 10.44 6.56 -6.09
N ALA A 7 11.41 7.12 -5.35
CA ALA A 7 11.64 6.74 -3.95
C ALA A 7 10.42 7.11 -3.06
N SER A 8 9.88 8.31 -3.21
CA SER A 8 8.72 8.79 -2.46
C SER A 8 7.46 7.92 -2.66
N THR A 9 7.19 7.49 -3.90
CA THR A 9 6.00 6.69 -4.23
C THR A 9 6.14 5.26 -3.71
N PHE A 10 7.34 4.68 -3.83
CA PHE A 10 7.66 3.36 -3.30
C PHE A 10 7.50 3.32 -1.78
N THR A 11 8.11 4.28 -1.06
CA THR A 11 8.01 4.38 0.39
C THR A 11 6.56 4.56 0.85
N LEU A 12 5.76 5.39 0.17
CA LEU A 12 4.34 5.56 0.50
C LEU A 12 3.56 4.24 0.38
N LEU A 13 3.76 3.49 -0.69
CA LEU A 13 3.12 2.19 -0.90
C LEU A 13 3.55 1.18 0.16
N GLU A 14 4.85 1.12 0.45
CA GLU A 14 5.43 0.22 1.45
C GLU A 14 4.85 0.46 2.85
N TRP A 15 4.80 1.72 3.29
CA TRP A 15 4.21 2.10 4.58
C TRP A 15 2.71 1.87 4.62
N THR A 16 1.99 2.26 3.57
CA THR A 16 0.54 2.04 3.49
C THR A 16 0.22 0.56 3.60
N MET A 17 0.97 -0.29 2.92
CA MET A 17 0.74 -1.72 2.95
C MET A 17 1.11 -2.36 4.29
N THR A 18 2.15 -1.84 4.94
CA THR A 18 2.55 -2.21 6.29
C THR A 18 1.43 -1.89 7.29
N GLU A 19 0.88 -0.68 7.24
CA GLU A 19 -0.21 -0.25 8.13
C GLU A 19 -1.52 -1.01 7.86
N LEU A 20 -1.85 -1.28 6.59
CA LEU A 20 -2.99 -2.13 6.25
C LEU A 20 -2.83 -3.56 6.78
N LYS A 21 -1.61 -4.11 6.77
CA LYS A 21 -1.33 -5.42 7.38
C LYS A 21 -1.46 -5.39 8.91
N ARG A 22 -1.06 -4.29 9.55
CA ARG A 22 -1.18 -4.08 11.00
C ARG A 22 -2.63 -4.00 11.47
N HIS A 23 -3.52 -3.54 10.58
CA HIS A 23 -4.95 -3.38 10.84
C HIS A 23 -5.80 -4.20 9.85
N PRO A 24 -5.95 -5.52 10.06
CA PRO A 24 -6.69 -6.39 9.13
C PRO A 24 -8.17 -6.02 8.96
N LYS A 25 -8.77 -5.34 9.96
CA LYS A 25 -10.13 -4.79 9.86
C LYS A 25 -10.22 -3.70 8.77
N CYS A 26 -9.21 -2.84 8.68
CA CYS A 26 -9.12 -1.80 7.66
C CYS A 26 -8.89 -2.42 6.28
N MET A 27 -8.02 -3.43 6.19
CA MET A 27 -7.79 -4.15 4.93
C MET A 27 -9.08 -4.78 4.37
N LYS A 28 -9.88 -5.44 5.22
CA LYS A 28 -11.17 -6.00 4.79
C LYS A 28 -12.14 -4.95 4.29
N LYS A 29 -12.27 -3.83 5.01
CA LYS A 29 -13.14 -2.72 4.60
C LYS A 29 -12.71 -2.13 3.26
N LEU A 30 -11.40 -2.01 3.02
CA LEU A 30 -10.87 -1.55 1.73
C LEU A 30 -11.16 -2.54 0.61
N GLN A 31 -11.00 -3.85 0.87
CA GLN A 31 -11.35 -4.90 -0.08
C GLN A 31 -12.84 -4.88 -0.43
N ASP A 32 -13.72 -4.70 0.57
CA ASP A 32 -15.17 -4.64 0.36
C ASP A 32 -15.57 -3.41 -0.47
N GLU A 33 -14.94 -2.25 -0.23
CA GLU A 33 -15.16 -1.05 -1.04
C GLU A 33 -14.70 -1.26 -2.49
N ILE A 34 -13.50 -1.81 -2.70
CA ILE A 34 -12.97 -2.06 -4.05
C ILE A 34 -13.86 -3.05 -4.81
N ARG A 35 -14.31 -4.13 -4.15
CA ARG A 35 -15.20 -5.14 -4.72
C ARG A 35 -16.59 -4.59 -5.07
N SER A 36 -17.03 -3.52 -4.41
CA SER A 36 -18.29 -2.85 -4.74
C SER A 36 -18.24 -2.05 -6.04
N VAL A 37 -17.05 -1.55 -6.40
CA VAL A 37 -16.83 -0.73 -7.61
C VAL A 37 -16.44 -1.62 -8.78
N GLN A 38 -15.61 -2.64 -8.55
CA GLN A 38 -15.11 -3.49 -9.61
C GLN A 38 -15.07 -4.97 -9.21
N PRO A 39 -15.42 -5.89 -10.13
CA PRO A 39 -15.27 -7.32 -9.88
C PRO A 39 -13.82 -7.73 -9.59
N HIS A 40 -13.68 -8.84 -8.88
CA HIS A 40 -12.38 -9.40 -8.52
C HIS A 40 -11.48 -9.58 -9.75
N ASN A 41 -10.19 -9.27 -9.60
CA ASN A 41 -9.14 -9.41 -10.63
C ASN A 41 -9.24 -8.48 -11.86
N SER A 42 -10.21 -7.55 -11.92
CA SER A 42 -10.19 -6.50 -12.96
C SER A 42 -9.16 -5.42 -12.64
N TYR A 43 -8.59 -4.80 -13.69
CA TYR A 43 -7.67 -3.67 -13.54
C TYR A 43 -8.44 -2.40 -13.18
N VAL A 44 -8.06 -1.75 -12.07
CA VAL A 44 -8.62 -0.48 -11.62
C VAL A 44 -7.86 0.65 -12.31
N SER A 45 -8.55 1.53 -13.06
CA SER A 45 -7.94 2.73 -13.63
C SER A 45 -8.04 3.90 -12.65
N GLU A 46 -7.29 4.97 -12.94
CA GLU A 46 -7.23 6.19 -12.12
C GLU A 46 -8.62 6.77 -11.80
N LYS A 47 -9.51 6.84 -12.79
CA LYS A 47 -10.88 7.36 -12.63
C LYS A 47 -11.75 6.52 -11.71
N GLU A 48 -11.50 5.22 -11.61
CA GLU A 48 -12.22 4.33 -10.69
C GLU A 48 -11.65 4.43 -9.28
N ALA A 49 -10.32 4.53 -9.15
CA ALA A 49 -9.65 4.72 -7.87
C ALA A 49 -10.04 6.05 -7.20
N GLU A 50 -10.19 7.14 -7.97
CA GLU A 50 -10.65 8.44 -7.46
C GLU A 50 -12.03 8.39 -6.81
N LYS A 51 -12.90 7.45 -7.21
CA LYS A 51 -14.26 7.29 -6.66
C LYS A 51 -14.28 6.54 -5.32
N MET A 52 -13.18 5.88 -4.95
CA MET A 52 -13.08 5.07 -3.73
C MET A 52 -12.74 5.97 -2.53
N ASN A 53 -13.74 6.22 -1.69
CA ASN A 53 -13.62 7.15 -0.57
C ASN A 53 -12.71 6.61 0.54
N TYR A 54 -12.81 5.32 0.85
CA TYR A 54 -11.98 4.71 1.88
C TYR A 54 -10.52 4.59 1.44
N LEU A 55 -10.26 4.28 0.16
CA LEU A 55 -8.91 4.30 -0.42
C LEU A 55 -8.21 5.65 -0.21
N ASN A 56 -8.91 6.74 -0.54
CA ASN A 56 -8.45 8.11 -0.32
C ASN A 56 -8.08 8.38 1.16
N VAL A 57 -8.91 7.89 2.09
CA VAL A 57 -8.66 8.06 3.54
C VAL A 57 -7.42 7.27 3.97
N VAL A 58 -7.23 6.06 3.46
CA VAL A 58 -6.04 5.23 3.76
C VAL A 58 -4.76 5.94 3.31
N ILE A 59 -4.72 6.49 2.09
CA ILE A 59 -3.55 7.22 1.60
C ILE A 59 -3.30 8.50 2.41
N LYS A 60 -4.36 9.25 2.75
CA LYS A 60 -4.24 10.45 3.60
C LYS A 60 -3.72 10.11 4.99
N GLU A 61 -4.14 8.99 5.58
CA GLU A 61 -3.67 8.53 6.88
C GLU A 61 -2.20 8.08 6.81
N ALA A 62 -1.79 7.37 5.75
CA ALA A 62 -0.40 7.02 5.53
C ALA A 62 0.50 8.27 5.40
N LEU A 63 0.04 9.30 4.69
CA LEU A 63 0.73 10.60 4.60
C LEU A 63 0.70 11.37 5.93
N ARG A 64 -0.27 11.14 6.82
CA ARG A 64 -0.32 11.72 8.16
C ARG A 64 0.72 11.08 9.08
N LEU A 65 0.88 9.76 8.98
CA LEU A 65 1.86 8.98 9.76
C LEU A 65 3.28 9.20 9.24
N HIS A 66 3.46 9.28 7.92
CA HIS A 66 4.74 9.50 7.25
C HIS A 66 4.68 10.79 6.42
N PRO A 67 4.74 11.96 7.07
CA PRO A 67 4.59 13.22 6.38
C PRO A 67 5.77 13.48 5.43
N PRO A 68 5.52 13.83 4.16
CA PRO A 68 6.55 14.43 3.34
C PRO A 68 6.94 15.73 4.05
N GLY A 69 8.24 15.91 4.35
CA GLY A 69 8.73 17.00 5.20
C GLY A 69 8.32 18.41 4.73
N ARG A 70 8.80 19.46 5.43
CA ARG A 70 8.37 20.86 5.23
C ARG A 70 8.34 21.36 3.76
N ARG A 71 9.13 20.76 2.87
CA ARG A 71 9.09 21.04 1.43
C ARG A 71 8.23 19.99 0.73
N LYS A 72 6.94 20.28 0.55
CA LYS A 72 6.06 19.44 -0.29
C LYS A 72 6.70 19.27 -1.67
N CYS A 73 6.89 18.03 -2.10
CA CYS A 73 7.37 17.73 -3.43
C CYS A 73 6.35 18.25 -4.46
N PRO A 74 6.76 18.97 -5.52
CA PRO A 74 5.84 19.39 -6.57
C PRO A 74 5.17 18.19 -7.27
N GLY A 75 5.80 17.01 -7.23
CA GLY A 75 5.26 15.76 -7.76
C GLY A 75 4.35 14.97 -6.79
N ILE A 76 3.97 15.53 -5.63
CA ILE A 76 3.18 14.81 -4.63
C ILE A 76 1.81 14.36 -5.17
N GLY A 77 1.17 15.15 -6.02
CA GLY A 77 -0.11 14.78 -6.63
C GLY A 77 0.00 13.55 -7.53
N LEU A 78 1.05 13.49 -8.35
CA LEU A 78 1.34 12.31 -9.19
C LEU A 78 1.65 11.07 -8.33
N ALA A 79 2.42 11.24 -7.25
CA ALA A 79 2.73 10.15 -6.33
C ALA A 79 1.46 9.58 -5.67
N ILE A 80 0.52 10.44 -5.28
CA ILE A 80 -0.77 10.03 -4.70
C ILE A 80 -1.60 9.24 -5.72
N ALA A 81 -1.78 9.77 -6.94
CA ALA A 81 -2.57 9.09 -7.98
C ALA A 81 -1.97 7.72 -8.35
N LEU A 82 -0.65 7.65 -8.49
CA LEU A 82 0.05 6.38 -8.71
C LEU A 82 -0.12 5.42 -7.53
N ALA A 83 -0.04 5.91 -6.30
CA ALA A 83 -0.22 5.10 -5.10
C ALA A 83 -1.65 4.56 -5.01
N GLU A 84 -2.68 5.36 -5.31
CA GLU A 84 -4.09 4.94 -5.30
C GLU A 84 -4.35 3.83 -6.31
N VAL A 85 -3.96 4.03 -7.57
CA VAL A 85 -4.15 3.01 -8.63
C VAL A 85 -3.38 1.74 -8.30
N THR A 86 -2.13 1.87 -7.87
CA THR A 86 -1.29 0.69 -7.57
C THR A 86 -1.83 -0.05 -6.36
N LEU A 87 -2.21 0.66 -5.29
CA LEU A 87 -2.75 0.06 -4.08
C LEU A 87 -4.10 -0.63 -4.34
N ALA A 88 -5.00 0.01 -5.09
CA ALA A 88 -6.29 -0.59 -5.47
C ALA A 88 -6.08 -1.90 -6.25
N ASN A 89 -5.14 -1.91 -7.20
CA ASN A 89 -4.81 -3.11 -7.97
C ASN A 89 -4.14 -4.20 -7.11
N LEU A 90 -3.25 -3.82 -6.20
CA LEU A 90 -2.58 -4.74 -5.27
C LEU A 90 -3.57 -5.40 -4.30
N VAL A 91 -4.50 -4.62 -3.75
CA VAL A 91 -5.52 -5.10 -2.81
C VAL A 91 -6.59 -5.94 -3.53
N ASN A 92 -6.93 -5.61 -4.79
CA ASN A 92 -7.92 -6.36 -5.57
C ASN A 92 -7.42 -7.71 -6.09
N ARG A 93 -6.12 -7.81 -6.44
CA ARG A 93 -5.57 -8.98 -7.14
C ARG A 93 -4.85 -9.98 -6.24
N PHE A 94 -4.35 -9.54 -5.10
CA PHE A 94 -3.51 -10.37 -4.23
C PHE A 94 -4.20 -10.62 -2.90
N ASP A 95 -4.15 -11.89 -2.46
CA ASP A 95 -4.50 -12.27 -1.10
C ASP A 95 -3.30 -12.03 -0.19
N TRP A 96 -3.44 -11.08 0.73
CA TRP A 96 -2.41 -10.72 1.68
C TRP A 96 -2.49 -11.64 2.89
N ARG A 97 -1.60 -12.64 2.96
CA ARG A 97 -1.46 -13.52 4.14
C ARG A 97 -0.34 -13.04 5.05
N ILE A 98 -0.49 -13.34 6.34
CA ILE A 98 0.52 -13.12 7.38
C ILE A 98 1.26 -14.43 7.55
N GLU A 99 2.54 -14.48 7.16
CA GLU A 99 3.43 -15.51 7.69
C GLU A 99 3.90 -15.00 9.05
N VAL A 100 3.35 -15.58 10.12
CA VAL A 100 3.85 -15.37 11.47
C VAL A 100 5.23 -16.01 11.50
N GLY A 101 6.27 -15.23 11.75
CA GLY A 101 7.63 -15.75 11.85
C GLY A 101 7.71 -16.88 12.89
N PRO A 102 8.62 -17.87 12.73
CA PRO A 102 8.70 -19.05 13.58
C PRO A 102 8.99 -18.75 15.06
N LEU A 103 9.40 -17.52 15.39
CA LEU A 103 9.42 -17.00 16.75
C LEU A 103 8.41 -15.84 16.78
N GLY A 104 7.36 -15.96 17.58
CA GLY A 104 6.35 -14.91 17.82
C GLY A 104 6.90 -13.70 18.57
N ASP A 105 7.93 -13.06 18.01
CA ASP A 105 8.45 -11.77 18.44
C ASP A 105 8.14 -10.74 17.35
N ASP A 106 7.03 -10.03 17.54
CA ASP A 106 6.44 -9.06 16.61
C ASP A 106 7.32 -7.80 16.40
N LYS A 107 8.54 -7.76 16.97
CA LYS A 107 9.38 -6.55 17.06
C LYS A 107 10.35 -6.30 15.91
N HIS A 108 10.61 -7.26 15.03
CA HIS A 108 11.59 -7.11 13.95
C HIS A 108 11.02 -6.64 12.60
N TYR A 109 9.69 -6.42 12.52
CA TYR A 109 9.00 -6.02 11.29
C TYR A 109 9.20 -4.53 10.89
N LEU A 110 9.57 -3.69 11.86
CA LEU A 110 9.67 -2.23 11.73
C LEU A 110 11.11 -1.70 11.68
N ASP A 111 12.11 -2.56 11.48
CA ASP A 111 13.49 -2.07 11.43
C ASP A 111 13.66 -1.16 10.20
N GLU A 112 13.75 0.15 10.44
CA GLU A 112 13.93 1.19 9.44
C GLU A 112 15.40 1.22 9.04
N ALA A 113 15.70 0.99 7.76
CA ALA A 113 17.02 1.26 7.23
C ALA A 113 17.15 2.78 7.07
N SER A 114 17.95 3.43 7.93
CA SER A 114 18.22 4.87 7.83
C SER A 114 19.17 5.14 6.65
N SER A 115 18.62 5.45 5.48
CA SER A 115 19.36 5.98 4.33
C SER A 115 18.66 7.26 3.84
N ILE A 116 18.96 7.71 2.62
CA ILE A 116 18.38 8.92 2.00
C ILE A 116 16.83 8.87 1.99
N ASP A 117 16.25 7.66 2.04
CA ASP A 117 14.84 7.38 2.26
C ASP A 117 14.67 6.39 3.44
N VAL A 118 13.54 6.49 4.16
CA VAL A 118 13.17 5.52 5.21
C VAL A 118 12.57 4.29 4.53
N CYS A 119 13.38 3.25 4.34
CA CYS A 119 12.99 1.97 3.72
C CYS A 119 12.89 0.86 4.77
N ARG A 120 12.03 -0.13 4.57
CA ARG A 120 11.94 -1.27 5.49
C ARG A 120 13.09 -2.25 5.27
N LYS A 121 13.57 -2.87 6.36
CA LYS A 121 14.66 -3.87 6.32
C LYS A 121 14.26 -5.23 5.72
N PHE A 122 12.96 -5.54 5.65
CA PHE A 122 12.44 -6.81 5.12
C PHE A 122 11.36 -6.56 4.06
N PRO A 123 11.39 -7.20 2.87
CA PRO A 123 10.39 -6.97 1.84
C PRO A 123 9.03 -7.62 2.16
N LEU A 124 7.96 -7.10 1.55
CA LEU A 124 6.63 -7.68 1.58
C LEU A 124 6.47 -8.73 0.47
N PHE A 125 6.08 -9.95 0.84
CA PHE A 125 5.72 -10.97 -0.13
C PHE A 125 4.23 -10.85 -0.49
N ALA A 126 3.94 -10.83 -1.80
CA ALA A 126 2.60 -10.92 -2.36
C ALA A 126 2.51 -12.23 -3.15
N PHE A 127 1.60 -13.11 -2.75
CA PHE A 127 1.40 -14.37 -3.47
C PHE A 127 0.39 -14.16 -4.58
N HIS A 128 0.81 -14.34 -5.83
CA HIS A 128 -0.12 -14.43 -6.95
C HIS A 128 -1.03 -15.64 -6.70
N LEU A 129 -2.35 -15.45 -6.81
CA LEU A 129 -3.31 -16.55 -6.75
C LEU A 129 -3.01 -17.54 -7.87
N PHE A 130 -2.20 -18.56 -7.58
CA PHE A 130 -2.31 -19.80 -8.33
C PHE A 130 -3.72 -20.33 -8.07
N LEU A 131 -4.40 -20.62 -9.18
CA LEU A 131 -5.67 -21.33 -9.25
C LEU A 131 -5.85 -22.28 -8.06
N ASN A 132 -6.78 -21.97 -7.16
CA ASN A 132 -7.49 -23.03 -6.44
C ASN A 132 -8.34 -23.74 -7.49
N SER A 133 -7.70 -24.69 -8.19
CA SER A 133 -8.35 -25.73 -8.98
C SER A 133 -7.69 -27.05 -8.61
N THR A 134 -7.99 -27.57 -7.42
CA THR A 134 -8.60 -28.88 -7.16
C THR A 134 -8.62 -29.16 -5.66
#